data_AF-A0A0E3RCC8-F1
#
_entry.id   AF-A0A0E3RCC8-F1
#
_cell.length_a   1.000
_cell.length_b   1.000
_cell.length_c   1.000
_cell.angle_alpha   90.00
_cell.angle_beta   90.00
_cell.angle_gamma   90.00
#
_symmetry.space_group_name_H-M   'P 1'
#
loop_
_entity.id
_entity.type
_entity.pdbx_description
1 polymer ?
#
loop_
_entity_poly.entity_id
_entity_poly.type
_entity_poly.pdbx_seq_one_letter_code
_entity_poly.pdbx_strand_id
1 'polypeptide(L)'
;MSKNKITIGILLLTMLVGMALIPSAMAFTEEQQTDLTKDAAQLKIEALETELGEEGMKKVADYLELQASLPDVVKRMPYRGLAFSATDPESQAIKMKYIDNFDVSKEEKEKYKAGLQDIWDRYPDKITKDDYAFMSELGPMIDKEAFREHTAVGVKWASSNHQDFAYYACDGSAYGNYASDTADDPDDPWFELPGYRYYNHYWDADWHVGGAPTRCDGFADTAQIWVANGLLEEAHEDFGLASHYLSDTGNPFHSAGAVDQIGNFVENLFNTNNHDLYEIYISDQWDSGYDFGDYVSSNTQAITVTDPEQAVKDNADFSSQYFDYIWDEIENNPDTFDSDIYVAYYTAQCVRNTAKCNHGLYDYIM
;
A
#
# COMPACT_ATOMS: atom_id res chain seq x y z
N MET A 1 22.83 5.23 72.32
CA MET A 1 22.89 3.77 72.10
C MET A 1 22.21 3.46 70.77
N SER A 2 22.95 2.77 69.88
CA SER A 2 22.48 1.77 68.89
C SER A 2 21.27 2.11 68.00
N LYS A 3 21.47 2.46 66.72
CA LYS A 3 21.43 1.58 65.52
C LYS A 3 20.06 0.90 65.27
N ASN A 4 19.38 1.26 64.17
CA ASN A 4 19.39 0.44 62.95
C ASN A 4 18.75 1.15 61.74
N LYS A 5 19.45 1.03 60.61
CA LYS A 5 19.06 1.41 59.25
C LYS A 5 18.21 0.29 58.66
N ILE A 6 17.17 0.61 57.91
CA ILE A 6 16.81 -0.14 56.70
C ILE A 6 16.41 0.88 55.63
N THR A 7 17.26 1.00 54.63
CA THR A 7 17.06 1.74 53.40
C THR A 7 16.24 0.84 52.46
N ILE A 8 15.06 1.26 52.03
CA ILE A 8 14.33 0.60 50.94
C ILE A 8 14.43 1.53 49.73
N GLY A 9 15.25 1.12 48.76
CA GLY A 9 15.29 1.73 47.44
C GLY A 9 14.03 1.36 46.68
N ILE A 10 13.34 2.36 46.15
CA ILE A 10 12.23 2.17 45.22
C ILE A 10 12.86 2.15 43.82
N LEU A 11 12.83 0.98 43.19
CA LEU A 11 13.10 0.80 41.77
C LEU A 11 12.01 1.54 40.98
N LEU A 12 12.46 2.40 40.06
CA LEU A 12 11.66 2.95 38.97
C LEU A 12 11.36 1.82 37.97
N LEU A 13 10.09 1.43 37.86
CA LEU A 13 9.60 0.63 36.75
C LEU A 13 8.82 1.58 35.83
N THR A 14 9.45 2.05 34.76
CA THR A 14 8.79 2.76 33.67
C THR A 14 8.01 1.75 32.85
N MET A 15 6.72 1.57 33.16
CA MET A 15 5.77 1.01 32.21
C MET A 15 5.51 2.05 31.12
N LEU A 16 6.09 1.83 29.95
CA LEU A 16 5.64 2.42 28.69
C LEU A 16 4.23 1.88 28.44
N VAL A 17 3.23 2.65 28.83
CA VAL A 17 1.84 2.46 28.39
C VAL A 17 1.81 2.95 26.95
N GLY A 18 1.83 2.00 25.99
CA GLY A 18 1.52 2.26 24.60
C GLY A 18 0.12 2.85 24.52
N MET A 19 0.05 4.16 24.30
CA MET A 19 -1.20 4.81 23.94
C MET A 19 -1.44 4.50 22.47
N ALA A 20 -2.39 3.59 22.23
CA ALA A 20 -3.05 3.44 20.95
C ALA A 20 -3.63 4.80 20.54
N LEU A 21 -2.99 5.46 19.59
CA LEU A 21 -3.57 6.57 18.84
C LEU A 21 -4.27 5.95 17.65
N ILE A 22 -5.57 5.67 17.78
CA ILE A 22 -6.44 5.30 16.66
C ILE A 22 -7.23 6.55 16.25
N PRO A 23 -7.00 7.13 15.06
CA PRO A 23 -7.92 8.10 14.48
C PRO A 23 -9.10 7.37 13.80
N SER A 24 -10.30 7.90 14.03
CA SER A 24 -11.60 7.68 13.35
C SER A 24 -12.04 6.25 12.99
N ALA A 25 -12.95 5.71 13.81
CA ALA A 25 -13.98 4.71 13.47
C ALA A 25 -13.59 3.63 12.43
N MET A 26 -12.61 2.79 12.79
CA MET A 26 -12.38 1.53 12.09
C MET A 26 -13.58 0.60 12.27
N ALA A 27 -14.04 -0.02 11.18
CA ALA A 27 -14.94 -1.18 11.23
C ALA A 27 -14.22 -2.44 11.76
N PHE A 28 -12.89 -2.39 11.92
CA PHE A 28 -12.13 -3.43 12.59
C PHE A 28 -12.01 -3.14 14.08
N THR A 29 -12.52 -4.07 14.85
CA THR A 29 -11.85 -4.42 16.08
C THR A 29 -10.89 -5.55 15.73
N GLU A 30 -9.58 -5.32 15.84
CA GLU A 30 -8.73 -6.42 16.30
C GLU A 30 -9.37 -6.87 17.62
N GLU A 31 -9.98 -8.05 17.65
CA GLU A 31 -10.20 -8.68 18.93
C GLU A 31 -8.82 -8.71 19.58
N GLN A 32 -8.64 -7.91 20.63
CA GLN A 32 -7.43 -7.92 21.43
C GLN A 32 -7.42 -9.24 22.22
N GLN A 33 -7.25 -10.35 21.50
CA GLN A 33 -6.98 -11.66 22.05
C GLN A 33 -5.54 -11.60 22.54
N THR A 34 -5.41 -11.31 23.83
CA THR A 34 -4.15 -11.20 24.57
C THR A 34 -3.33 -12.50 24.65
N ASP A 35 -3.63 -13.50 23.82
CA ASP A 35 -3.06 -14.86 23.86
C ASP A 35 -2.92 -15.52 22.47
N LEU A 36 -2.84 -14.74 21.38
CA LEU A 36 -2.49 -15.31 20.06
C LEU A 36 -1.00 -15.68 20.01
N THR A 37 -0.74 -16.94 19.67
CA THR A 37 0.62 -17.39 19.35
C THR A 37 1.03 -16.69 18.06
N LYS A 38 2.18 -15.98 18.06
CA LYS A 38 2.68 -15.31 16.86
C LYS A 38 2.86 -16.34 15.74
N ASP A 39 2.30 -16.06 14.57
CA ASP A 39 2.57 -16.85 13.37
C ASP A 39 3.95 -16.49 12.77
N ALA A 40 4.38 -17.27 11.79
CA ALA A 40 5.68 -17.08 11.17
C ALA A 40 5.76 -15.75 10.41
N ALA A 41 4.67 -15.32 9.76
CA ALA A 41 4.59 -14.02 9.11
C ALA A 41 4.85 -12.85 10.08
N GLN A 42 4.27 -12.87 11.29
CA GLN A 42 4.54 -11.85 12.32
C GLN A 42 5.99 -11.88 12.79
N LEU A 43 6.60 -13.06 12.93
CA LEU A 43 8.00 -13.18 13.32
C LEU A 43 8.96 -12.61 12.25
N LYS A 44 8.60 -12.69 10.96
CA LYS A 44 9.38 -12.05 9.88
C LYS A 44 9.31 -10.53 9.92
N ILE A 45 8.12 -9.97 10.18
CA ILE A 45 7.98 -8.53 10.43
C ILE A 45 8.89 -8.10 11.60
N GLU A 46 8.87 -8.82 12.72
CA GLU A 46 9.72 -8.51 13.88
C GLU A 46 11.22 -8.64 13.60
N ALA A 47 11.61 -9.51 12.65
CA ALA A 47 12.99 -9.62 12.19
C ALA A 47 13.42 -8.36 11.42
N LEU A 48 12.57 -7.83 10.52
CA LEU A 48 12.81 -6.56 9.84
C LEU A 48 12.87 -5.38 10.82
N GLU A 49 11.97 -5.35 11.80
CA GLU A 49 11.99 -4.31 12.86
C GLU A 49 13.29 -4.37 13.68
N THR A 50 13.79 -5.59 13.94
CA THR A 50 15.07 -5.79 14.61
C THR A 50 16.25 -5.30 13.75
N GLU A 51 16.21 -5.52 12.44
CA GLU A 51 17.22 -5.05 11.49
C GLU A 51 17.24 -3.52 11.35
N LEU A 52 16.05 -2.90 11.28
CA LEU A 52 15.87 -1.44 11.31
C LEU A 52 16.38 -0.84 12.63
N GLY A 53 16.23 -1.56 13.73
CA GLY A 53 16.63 -1.13 15.06
C GLY A 53 15.82 0.07 15.57
N GLU A 54 16.17 0.57 16.75
CA GLU A 54 15.41 1.64 17.42
C GLU A 54 15.35 2.94 16.59
N GLU A 55 16.46 3.32 15.95
CA GLU A 55 16.50 4.52 15.11
C GLU A 55 15.68 4.37 13.82
N GLY A 56 15.73 3.20 13.16
CA GLY A 56 14.93 2.93 11.97
C GLY A 56 13.44 2.86 12.30
N MET A 57 13.07 2.18 13.38
CA MET A 57 11.67 2.13 13.83
C MET A 57 11.14 3.47 14.28
N LYS A 58 11.99 4.36 14.80
CA LYS A 58 11.59 5.75 15.05
C LYS A 58 11.28 6.48 13.75
N LYS A 59 12.07 6.31 12.69
CA LYS A 59 11.77 6.92 11.37
C LYS A 59 10.46 6.41 10.79
N VAL A 60 10.18 5.10 10.91
CA VAL A 60 8.89 4.51 10.53
C VAL A 60 7.75 5.18 11.30
N ALA A 61 7.88 5.34 12.62
CA ALA A 61 6.85 5.97 13.44
C ALA A 61 6.65 7.45 13.08
N ASP A 62 7.74 8.21 12.92
CA ASP A 62 7.71 9.62 12.53
C ASP A 62 7.05 9.79 11.13
N TYR A 63 7.33 8.88 10.19
CA TYR A 63 6.69 8.83 8.86
C TYR A 63 5.19 8.58 8.96
N LEU A 64 4.78 7.54 9.69
CA LEU A 64 3.35 7.20 9.84
C LEU A 64 2.57 8.29 10.58
N GLU A 65 3.18 8.94 11.57
CA GLU A 65 2.58 10.09 12.25
C GLU A 65 2.38 11.26 11.27
N LEU A 66 3.36 11.55 10.42
CA LEU A 66 3.23 12.55 9.36
C LEU A 66 2.07 12.20 8.43
N GLN A 67 2.04 10.99 7.87
CA GLN A 67 1.01 10.54 6.91
C GLN A 67 -0.39 10.60 7.51
N ALA A 68 -0.56 10.20 8.77
CA ALA A 68 -1.83 10.31 9.49
C ALA A 68 -2.25 11.77 9.72
N SER A 69 -1.29 12.69 9.87
CA SER A 69 -1.54 14.11 10.13
C SER A 69 -1.77 14.95 8.85
N LEU A 70 -1.50 14.40 7.67
CA LEU A 70 -1.59 15.14 6.42
C LEU A 70 -3.00 15.69 6.20
N PRO A 71 -3.15 16.98 5.85
CA PRO A 71 -4.44 17.54 5.45
C PRO A 71 -5.00 16.81 4.23
N ASP A 72 -6.32 16.67 4.14
CA ASP A 72 -7.03 16.14 2.96
C ASP A 72 -6.54 16.73 1.63
N VAL A 73 -6.20 18.02 1.62
CA VAL A 73 -5.71 18.70 0.41
C VAL A 73 -4.35 18.17 -0.05
N VAL A 74 -3.50 17.70 0.87
CA VAL A 74 -2.23 17.05 0.55
C VAL A 74 -2.49 15.61 0.10
N LYS A 75 -3.31 14.86 0.84
CA LYS A 75 -3.62 13.46 0.51
C LYS A 75 -4.26 13.31 -0.88
N ARG A 76 -5.08 14.27 -1.28
CA ARG A 76 -5.74 14.35 -2.60
C ARG A 76 -4.88 14.99 -3.71
N MET A 77 -3.66 15.41 -3.42
CA MET A 77 -2.81 16.11 -4.39
C MET A 77 -2.32 15.15 -5.49
N PRO A 78 -2.48 15.50 -6.79
CA PRO A 78 -1.81 14.77 -7.86
C PRO A 78 -0.30 14.82 -7.65
N TYR A 79 0.38 13.69 -7.84
CA TYR A 79 1.82 13.59 -7.59
C TYR A 79 2.22 13.99 -6.15
N ARG A 80 1.41 13.61 -5.15
CA ARG A 80 1.70 13.94 -3.73
C ARG A 80 3.08 13.47 -3.24
N GLY A 81 3.65 12.42 -3.83
CA GLY A 81 5.05 12.01 -3.59
C GLY A 81 6.07 13.13 -3.87
N LEU A 82 5.85 13.97 -4.89
CA LEU A 82 6.71 15.15 -5.14
C LEU A 82 6.63 16.20 -4.03
N ALA A 83 5.46 16.34 -3.39
CA ALA A 83 5.32 17.22 -2.24
C ALA A 83 5.98 16.60 -1.00
N PHE A 84 5.86 15.27 -0.84
CA PHE A 84 6.52 14.52 0.22
C PHE A 84 8.04 14.63 0.19
N SER A 85 8.68 14.77 -0.99
CA SER A 85 10.13 15.05 -1.09
C SER A 85 10.58 16.26 -0.25
N ALA A 86 9.68 17.14 0.22
CA ALA A 86 9.96 18.17 1.22
C ALA A 86 10.63 17.64 2.51
N THR A 87 10.40 16.38 2.85
CA THR A 87 10.91 15.77 4.09
C THR A 87 12.37 15.31 3.99
N ASP A 88 12.92 15.25 2.77
CA ASP A 88 14.28 14.75 2.53
C ASP A 88 15.08 15.68 1.59
N PRO A 89 16.13 16.35 2.10
CA PRO A 89 16.99 17.22 1.29
C PRO A 89 17.67 16.52 0.11
N GLU A 90 17.93 15.22 0.18
CA GLU A 90 18.52 14.47 -0.94
C GLU A 90 17.52 14.32 -2.08
N SER A 91 16.30 13.89 -1.77
CA SER A 91 15.17 13.87 -2.70
C SER A 91 14.92 15.24 -3.34
N GLN A 92 14.94 16.32 -2.55
CA GLN A 92 14.83 17.68 -3.10
C GLN A 92 15.93 18.00 -4.12
N ALA A 93 17.17 17.64 -3.82
CA ALA A 93 18.30 17.88 -4.71
C ALA A 93 18.18 17.07 -6.02
N ILE A 94 17.69 15.84 -5.93
CA ILE A 94 17.41 14.98 -7.09
C ILE A 94 16.34 15.60 -7.98
N LYS A 95 15.17 16.00 -7.43
CA LYS A 95 14.10 16.62 -8.24
C LYS A 95 14.58 17.91 -8.91
N MET A 96 15.36 18.73 -8.20
CA MET A 96 15.94 19.96 -8.76
C MET A 96 16.87 19.68 -9.94
N LYS A 97 17.61 18.56 -9.91
CA LYS A 97 18.46 18.10 -11.01
C LYS A 97 17.63 17.55 -12.18
N TYR A 98 16.50 16.89 -11.93
CA TYR A 98 15.58 16.51 -13.01
C TYR A 98 15.04 17.73 -13.75
N ILE A 99 14.63 18.77 -13.03
CA ILE A 99 14.16 20.03 -13.65
C ILE A 99 15.26 20.68 -14.52
N ASP A 100 16.54 20.57 -14.13
CA ASP A 100 17.66 21.05 -14.96
C ASP A 100 17.75 20.36 -16.33
N ASN A 101 17.23 19.13 -16.45
CA ASN A 101 17.29 18.33 -17.68
C ASN A 101 16.08 18.51 -18.60
N PHE A 102 15.02 19.19 -18.15
CA PHE A 102 13.81 19.41 -18.95
C PHE A 102 14.12 20.06 -20.31
N ASP A 103 13.38 19.66 -21.34
CA ASP A 103 13.46 20.25 -22.69
C ASP A 103 12.58 21.52 -22.80
N VAL A 104 12.87 22.50 -21.96
CA VAL A 104 12.18 23.81 -21.87
C VAL A 104 13.19 24.94 -21.73
N SER A 105 12.74 26.19 -21.86
CA SER A 105 13.62 27.36 -21.70
C SER A 105 14.23 27.43 -20.30
N LYS A 106 15.34 28.16 -20.17
CA LYS A 106 15.99 28.38 -18.87
C LYS A 106 15.04 29.08 -17.90
N GLU A 107 14.29 30.06 -18.39
CA GLU A 107 13.29 30.80 -17.61
C GLU A 107 12.19 29.87 -17.08
N GLU A 108 11.74 28.90 -17.88
CA GLU A 108 10.76 27.89 -17.45
C GLU A 108 11.33 26.95 -16.38
N LYS A 109 12.59 26.51 -16.51
CA LYS A 109 13.25 25.70 -15.47
C LYS A 109 13.30 26.42 -14.13
N GLU A 110 13.72 27.69 -14.13
CA GLU A 110 13.75 28.50 -12.90
C GLU A 110 12.34 28.69 -12.32
N LYS A 111 11.31 28.84 -13.15
CA LYS A 111 9.91 28.89 -12.71
C LYS A 111 9.48 27.58 -12.03
N TYR A 112 9.78 26.42 -12.62
CA TYR A 112 9.45 25.12 -12.03
C TYR A 112 10.18 24.89 -10.72
N LYS A 113 11.48 25.20 -10.66
CA LYS A 113 12.27 25.11 -9.42
C LYS A 113 11.69 26.00 -8.32
N ALA A 114 11.39 27.27 -8.63
CA ALA A 114 10.81 28.19 -7.67
C ALA A 114 9.42 27.74 -7.20
N GLY A 115 8.60 27.23 -8.12
CA GLY A 115 7.27 26.70 -7.79
C GLY A 115 7.34 25.46 -6.88
N LEU A 116 8.21 24.50 -7.19
CA LEU A 116 8.38 23.29 -6.39
C LEU A 116 8.99 23.61 -5.01
N GLN A 117 9.95 24.54 -4.94
CA GLN A 117 10.48 25.01 -3.66
C GLN A 117 9.40 25.68 -2.80
N ASP A 118 8.51 26.49 -3.40
CA ASP A 118 7.39 27.10 -2.67
C ASP A 118 6.41 26.06 -2.10
N ILE A 119 6.16 24.97 -2.84
CA ILE A 119 5.39 23.83 -2.34
C ILE A 119 6.06 23.22 -1.10
N TRP A 120 7.36 22.94 -1.18
CA TRP A 120 8.11 22.34 -0.06
C TRP A 120 8.19 23.26 1.16
N ASP A 121 8.37 24.57 0.97
CA ASP A 121 8.41 25.54 2.07
C ASP A 121 7.07 25.66 2.82
N ARG A 122 5.98 25.23 2.17
CA ARG A 122 4.61 25.25 2.71
C ARG A 122 4.12 23.88 3.19
N TYR A 123 4.79 22.80 2.83
CA TYR A 123 4.38 21.45 3.15
C TYR A 123 4.49 21.16 4.66
N PRO A 124 3.54 20.44 5.27
CA PRO A 124 2.25 20.00 4.71
C PRO A 124 1.12 21.06 4.92
N ASP A 125 1.30 21.98 5.86
CA ASP A 125 0.20 22.75 6.48
C ASP A 125 -0.43 23.84 5.60
N LYS A 126 0.31 24.34 4.60
CA LYS A 126 -0.11 25.51 3.80
C LYS A 126 -0.32 25.18 2.33
N ILE A 127 -0.53 23.91 2.02
CA ILE A 127 -0.93 23.45 0.69
C ILE A 127 -2.39 23.80 0.42
N THR A 128 -2.71 24.13 -0.84
CA THR A 128 -4.06 24.50 -1.28
C THR A 128 -4.42 23.81 -2.59
N LYS A 129 -5.70 23.77 -2.96
CA LYS A 129 -6.14 23.18 -4.23
C LYS A 129 -5.63 23.93 -5.46
N ASP A 130 -5.24 25.20 -5.32
CA ASP A 130 -4.65 25.98 -6.42
C ASP A 130 -3.28 25.40 -6.84
N ASP A 131 -2.63 24.63 -5.96
CA ASP A 131 -1.36 23.97 -6.24
C ASP A 131 -1.52 22.76 -7.18
N TYR A 132 -2.71 22.17 -7.28
CA TYR A 132 -2.93 20.94 -8.04
C TYR A 132 -2.60 21.09 -9.52
N ALA A 133 -2.94 22.23 -10.12
CA ALA A 133 -2.65 22.48 -11.52
C ALA A 133 -1.14 22.50 -11.80
N PHE A 134 -0.36 23.09 -10.89
CA PHE A 134 1.10 23.10 -10.99
C PHE A 134 1.67 21.68 -10.83
N MET A 135 1.20 20.93 -9.84
CA MET A 135 1.67 19.56 -9.60
C MET A 135 1.31 18.61 -10.75
N SER A 136 0.10 18.71 -11.32
CA SER A 136 -0.31 17.94 -12.50
C SER A 136 0.46 18.31 -13.77
N GLU A 137 0.94 19.55 -13.89
CA GLU A 137 1.81 19.97 -15.00
C GLU A 137 3.25 19.45 -14.81
N LEU A 138 3.79 19.56 -13.59
CA LEU A 138 5.18 19.22 -13.29
C LEU A 138 5.42 17.71 -13.17
N GLY A 139 4.50 16.97 -12.55
CA GLY A 139 4.63 15.54 -12.26
C GLY A 139 5.06 14.68 -13.45
N PRO A 140 4.33 14.71 -14.58
CA PRO A 140 4.69 13.93 -15.76
C PRO A 140 6.08 14.29 -16.33
N MET A 141 6.55 15.53 -16.12
CA MET A 141 7.87 15.95 -16.57
C MET A 141 8.98 15.39 -15.67
N ILE A 142 8.73 15.30 -14.36
CA ILE A 142 9.65 14.67 -13.41
C ILE A 142 9.75 13.17 -13.71
N ASP A 143 8.61 12.46 -13.81
CA ASP A 143 8.58 11.03 -14.16
C ASP A 143 9.39 10.75 -15.42
N LYS A 144 9.19 11.57 -16.46
CA LYS A 144 9.90 11.41 -17.73
C LYS A 144 11.42 11.49 -17.57
N GLU A 145 11.93 12.36 -16.71
CA GLU A 145 13.37 12.47 -16.47
C GLU A 145 13.88 11.37 -15.53
N ALA A 146 13.13 11.02 -14.49
CA ALA A 146 13.46 9.93 -13.58
C ALA A 146 13.62 8.60 -14.33
N PHE A 147 12.66 8.30 -15.20
CA PHE A 147 12.62 7.06 -15.97
C PHE A 147 13.19 7.20 -17.39
N ARG A 148 13.99 8.24 -17.66
CA ARG A 148 14.51 8.51 -19.02
C ARG A 148 15.26 7.34 -19.64
N GLU A 149 16.01 6.61 -18.83
CA GLU A 149 16.79 5.44 -19.24
C GLU A 149 16.01 4.12 -19.05
N HIS A 150 14.81 4.19 -18.47
CA HIS A 150 13.92 3.05 -18.29
C HIS A 150 12.88 3.04 -19.43
N THR A 151 12.96 2.05 -20.31
CA THR A 151 11.87 1.80 -21.25
C THR A 151 10.62 1.41 -20.47
N ALA A 152 9.45 1.91 -20.87
CA ALA A 152 8.16 1.49 -20.31
C ALA A 152 8.15 -0.03 -20.12
N VAL A 153 8.14 -0.47 -18.87
CA VAL A 153 8.31 -1.86 -18.52
C VAL A 153 6.94 -2.51 -18.62
N GLY A 154 6.43 -2.57 -19.85
CA GLY A 154 5.02 -2.85 -20.14
C GLY A 154 4.42 -3.88 -19.20
N VAL A 155 3.53 -3.39 -18.34
CA VAL A 155 2.49 -4.09 -17.58
C VAL A 155 2.81 -5.56 -17.29
N LYS A 156 3.57 -5.80 -16.21
CA LYS A 156 3.74 -7.14 -15.65
C LYS A 156 2.77 -7.34 -14.51
N TRP A 157 1.55 -7.73 -14.85
CA TRP A 157 0.65 -8.40 -13.91
C TRP A 157 1.34 -9.67 -13.42
N ALA A 158 1.90 -9.61 -12.21
CA ALA A 158 2.56 -10.76 -11.59
C ALA A 158 1.49 -11.71 -11.04
N SER A 159 0.83 -12.42 -11.97
CA SER A 159 -0.34 -13.27 -11.71
C SER A 159 -0.17 -14.23 -10.53
N SER A 160 1.04 -14.77 -10.32
CA SER A 160 1.34 -15.72 -9.24
C SER A 160 1.02 -15.19 -7.84
N ASN A 161 1.09 -13.88 -7.62
CA ASN A 161 0.96 -13.31 -6.28
C ASN A 161 -0.50 -13.33 -5.80
N HIS A 162 -1.45 -13.03 -6.70
CA HIS A 162 -2.89 -13.09 -6.40
C HIS A 162 -3.36 -14.52 -6.11
N GLN A 163 -2.80 -15.48 -6.86
CA GLN A 163 -3.07 -16.91 -6.68
C GLN A 163 -2.73 -17.37 -5.26
N ASP A 164 -1.57 -16.95 -4.73
CA ASP A 164 -1.16 -17.29 -3.37
C ASP A 164 -2.08 -16.70 -2.30
N PHE A 165 -2.48 -15.42 -2.44
CA PHE A 165 -3.44 -14.81 -1.52
C PHE A 165 -4.75 -15.61 -1.42
N ALA A 166 -5.31 -16.01 -2.57
CA ALA A 166 -6.53 -16.79 -2.60
C ALA A 166 -6.32 -18.23 -2.07
N TYR A 167 -5.25 -18.90 -2.50
CA TYR A 167 -4.97 -20.28 -2.12
C TYR A 167 -4.77 -20.44 -0.61
N TYR A 168 -3.91 -19.61 0.00
CA TYR A 168 -3.59 -19.73 1.42
C TYR A 168 -4.72 -19.23 2.32
N ALA A 169 -5.53 -18.28 1.86
CA ALA A 169 -6.73 -17.86 2.58
C ALA A 169 -7.74 -19.00 2.78
N CYS A 170 -7.78 -19.99 1.87
CA CYS A 170 -8.67 -21.14 1.94
C CYS A 170 -8.35 -22.15 3.08
N ASP A 171 -7.32 -21.91 3.89
CA ASP A 171 -6.93 -22.68 5.09
C ASP A 171 -6.95 -24.22 4.91
N GLY A 172 -6.38 -24.69 3.79
CA GLY A 172 -6.26 -26.13 3.49
C GLY A 172 -7.52 -26.78 2.95
N SER A 173 -8.53 -26.01 2.54
CA SER A 173 -9.69 -26.50 1.78
C SER A 173 -9.25 -27.33 0.56
N ALA A 174 -9.96 -28.43 0.30
CA ALA A 174 -9.74 -29.26 -0.89
C ALA A 174 -10.04 -28.52 -2.20
N TYR A 175 -10.70 -27.36 -2.13
CA TYR A 175 -11.07 -26.51 -3.26
C TYR A 175 -10.15 -25.30 -3.45
N GLY A 176 -9.09 -25.15 -2.63
CA GLY A 176 -8.21 -23.97 -2.69
C GLY A 176 -7.58 -23.72 -4.06
N ASN A 177 -7.33 -24.77 -4.86
CA ASN A 177 -6.81 -24.61 -6.23
C ASN A 177 -7.80 -23.89 -7.15
N TYR A 178 -9.12 -24.04 -6.97
CA TYR A 178 -10.09 -23.34 -7.81
C TYR A 178 -10.10 -21.83 -7.53
N ALA A 179 -9.91 -21.45 -6.26
CA ALA A 179 -9.72 -20.05 -5.90
C ALA A 179 -8.40 -19.50 -6.46
N SER A 180 -7.31 -20.27 -6.31
CA SER A 180 -6.01 -19.95 -6.89
C SER A 180 -6.08 -19.72 -8.40
N ASP A 181 -6.66 -20.67 -9.15
CA ASP A 181 -6.66 -20.69 -10.61
C ASP A 181 -7.48 -19.55 -11.25
N THR A 182 -8.36 -18.91 -10.49
CA THR A 182 -9.21 -17.80 -10.95
C THR A 182 -8.76 -16.44 -10.40
N ALA A 183 -7.88 -16.41 -9.41
CA ALA A 183 -7.49 -15.18 -8.74
C ALA A 183 -6.68 -14.21 -9.62
N ASP A 184 -6.14 -14.64 -10.76
CA ASP A 184 -5.48 -13.77 -11.74
C ASP A 184 -6.32 -13.49 -13.00
N ASP A 185 -7.51 -14.10 -13.13
CA ASP A 185 -8.40 -13.85 -14.28
C ASP A 185 -8.80 -12.37 -14.46
N PRO A 186 -9.02 -11.57 -13.39
CA PRO A 186 -9.31 -10.15 -13.55
C PRO A 186 -8.20 -9.33 -14.24
N ASP A 187 -6.99 -9.90 -14.31
CA ASP A 187 -5.84 -9.35 -15.03
C ASP A 187 -5.87 -9.68 -16.52
N ASP A 188 -6.84 -10.45 -17.01
CA ASP A 188 -6.94 -10.67 -18.44
C ASP A 188 -7.57 -9.42 -19.12
N PRO A 189 -6.96 -8.85 -20.18
CA PRO A 189 -7.56 -7.78 -20.96
C PRO A 189 -8.99 -8.04 -21.49
N TRP A 190 -9.42 -9.29 -21.52
CA TRP A 190 -10.71 -9.75 -22.01
C TRP A 190 -11.70 -10.14 -20.91
N PHE A 191 -11.28 -10.14 -19.64
CA PHE A 191 -12.17 -10.45 -18.52
C PHE A 191 -13.26 -9.40 -18.36
N GLU A 192 -12.89 -8.13 -18.49
CA GLU A 192 -13.80 -6.98 -18.39
C GLU A 192 -13.86 -6.15 -19.67
N LEU A 193 -14.87 -5.28 -19.73
CA LEU A 193 -14.98 -4.31 -20.82
C LEU A 193 -13.75 -3.37 -20.82
N PRO A 194 -13.20 -3.04 -22.01
CA PRO A 194 -12.10 -2.10 -22.13
C PRO A 194 -12.38 -0.78 -21.41
N GLY A 195 -11.40 -0.30 -20.64
CA GLY A 195 -11.50 0.93 -19.84
C GLY A 195 -12.07 0.74 -18.42
N TYR A 196 -12.67 -0.41 -18.11
CA TYR A 196 -13.09 -0.73 -16.74
C TYR A 196 -12.06 -1.49 -15.94
N ARG A 197 -11.21 -2.28 -16.61
CA ARG A 197 -10.19 -3.12 -15.96
C ARG A 197 -9.37 -2.34 -14.93
N TYR A 198 -8.57 -1.37 -15.33
CA TYR A 198 -7.72 -0.63 -14.38
C TYR A 198 -8.52 0.14 -13.32
N TYR A 199 -9.70 0.66 -13.69
CA TYR A 199 -10.57 1.34 -12.72
C TYR A 199 -11.06 0.36 -11.64
N ASN A 200 -11.39 -0.86 -12.02
CA ASN A 200 -11.90 -1.90 -11.13
C ASN A 200 -10.83 -2.52 -10.23
N HIS A 201 -9.56 -2.29 -10.54
CA HIS A 201 -8.40 -2.73 -9.75
C HIS A 201 -7.93 -1.66 -8.77
N TYR A 202 -8.56 -0.48 -8.81
CA TYR A 202 -8.15 0.69 -8.06
C TYR A 202 -9.18 1.07 -7.00
N TRP A 203 -8.73 1.66 -5.90
CA TRP A 203 -9.56 2.42 -4.97
C TRP A 203 -8.77 3.50 -4.20
N ASP A 204 -9.05 4.75 -4.50
CA ASP A 204 -8.56 5.91 -3.73
C ASP A 204 -9.55 6.27 -2.62
N ALA A 205 -9.14 6.08 -1.36
CA ALA A 205 -9.97 6.35 -0.20
C ALA A 205 -10.22 7.85 0.01
N ASP A 206 -9.29 8.72 -0.40
CA ASP A 206 -9.40 10.16 -0.21
C ASP A 206 -10.40 10.78 -1.19
N TRP A 207 -10.39 10.33 -2.45
CA TRP A 207 -11.32 10.77 -3.50
C TRP A 207 -12.60 9.94 -3.59
N HIS A 208 -12.63 8.76 -2.97
CA HIS A 208 -13.69 7.76 -3.10
C HIS A 208 -13.92 7.33 -4.56
N VAL A 209 -12.83 6.99 -5.24
CA VAL A 209 -12.80 6.70 -6.68
C VAL A 209 -12.12 5.37 -6.94
N GLY A 210 -12.77 4.51 -7.72
CA GLY A 210 -12.29 3.18 -8.03
C GLY A 210 -13.42 2.14 -7.94
N GLY A 211 -13.21 0.99 -8.56
CA GLY A 211 -14.21 -0.07 -8.67
C GLY A 211 -13.94 -1.30 -7.81
N ALA A 212 -12.72 -1.45 -7.26
CA ALA A 212 -12.32 -2.65 -6.52
C ALA A 212 -13.30 -3.05 -5.40
N PRO A 213 -13.82 -2.12 -4.57
CA PRO A 213 -14.74 -2.49 -3.49
C PRO A 213 -16.02 -3.15 -4.01
N THR A 214 -16.63 -2.58 -5.06
CA THR A 214 -17.87 -3.10 -5.64
C THR A 214 -17.65 -4.43 -6.36
N ARG A 215 -16.47 -4.65 -6.95
CA ARG A 215 -16.14 -5.92 -7.61
C ARG A 215 -15.92 -7.03 -6.61
N CYS A 216 -15.16 -6.78 -5.55
CA CYS A 216 -14.98 -7.72 -4.44
C CYS A 216 -16.33 -8.14 -3.85
N ASP A 217 -17.18 -7.17 -3.49
CA ASP A 217 -18.50 -7.41 -2.91
C ASP A 217 -19.40 -8.23 -3.85
N GLY A 218 -19.47 -7.87 -5.13
CA GLY A 218 -20.29 -8.59 -6.11
C GLY A 218 -19.89 -10.06 -6.31
N PHE A 219 -18.59 -10.36 -6.29
CA PHE A 219 -18.11 -11.74 -6.38
C PHE A 219 -18.28 -12.49 -5.05
N ALA A 220 -18.08 -11.84 -3.91
CA ALA A 220 -18.34 -12.43 -2.60
C ALA A 220 -19.83 -12.82 -2.42
N ASP A 221 -20.75 -11.95 -2.84
CA ASP A 221 -22.19 -12.22 -2.86
C ASP A 221 -22.53 -13.45 -3.73
N THR A 222 -21.89 -13.56 -4.89
CA THR A 222 -22.11 -14.68 -5.81
C THR A 222 -21.54 -15.99 -5.23
N ALA A 223 -20.36 -15.94 -4.62
CA ALA A 223 -19.76 -17.06 -3.90
C ALA A 223 -20.66 -17.59 -2.78
N GLN A 224 -21.27 -16.70 -1.96
CA GLN A 224 -22.21 -17.09 -0.92
C GLN A 224 -23.46 -17.79 -1.47
N ILE A 225 -23.94 -17.37 -2.65
CA ILE A 225 -25.03 -18.06 -3.35
C ILE A 225 -24.59 -19.49 -3.71
N TRP A 226 -23.38 -19.69 -4.21
CA TRP A 226 -22.87 -21.02 -4.53
C TRP A 226 -22.72 -21.91 -3.29
N VAL A 227 -22.18 -21.37 -2.19
CA VAL A 227 -22.13 -22.06 -0.89
C VAL A 227 -23.53 -22.51 -0.46
N ALA A 228 -24.52 -21.62 -0.51
CA ALA A 228 -25.91 -21.93 -0.13
C ALA A 228 -26.54 -23.05 -1.00
N ASN A 229 -26.03 -23.27 -2.21
CA ASN A 229 -26.47 -24.33 -3.12
C ASN A 229 -25.59 -25.59 -3.08
N GLY A 230 -24.53 -25.61 -2.26
CA GLY A 230 -23.59 -26.72 -2.15
C GLY A 230 -22.65 -26.88 -3.35
N LEU A 231 -22.48 -25.80 -4.14
CA LEU A 231 -21.62 -25.72 -5.32
C LEU A 231 -20.26 -25.15 -4.91
N LEU A 232 -19.45 -25.97 -4.23
CA LEU A 232 -18.22 -25.50 -3.59
C LEU A 232 -17.09 -25.19 -4.57
N GLU A 233 -17.09 -25.78 -5.75
CA GLU A 233 -16.11 -25.44 -6.81
C GLU A 233 -16.35 -24.00 -7.26
N GLU A 234 -17.56 -23.70 -7.71
CA GLU A 234 -17.99 -22.36 -8.15
C GLU A 234 -17.88 -21.31 -7.04
N ALA A 235 -18.13 -21.70 -5.78
CA ALA A 235 -17.93 -20.80 -4.64
C ALA A 235 -16.47 -20.39 -4.46
N HIS A 236 -15.52 -21.31 -4.68
CA HIS A 236 -14.09 -21.01 -4.56
C HIS A 236 -13.58 -20.22 -5.77
N GLU A 237 -14.10 -20.48 -6.98
CA GLU A 237 -13.81 -19.66 -8.16
C GLU A 237 -14.24 -18.19 -7.93
N ASP A 238 -15.47 -17.94 -7.49
CA ASP A 238 -15.92 -16.57 -7.21
C ASP A 238 -15.20 -15.95 -6.00
N PHE A 239 -14.77 -16.76 -5.02
CA PHE A 239 -13.87 -16.27 -3.97
C PHE A 239 -12.51 -15.85 -4.53
N GLY A 240 -11.91 -16.61 -5.46
CA GLY A 240 -10.67 -16.22 -6.14
C GLY A 240 -10.78 -14.86 -6.81
N LEU A 241 -11.89 -14.64 -7.53
CA LEU A 241 -12.21 -13.35 -8.15
C LEU A 241 -12.42 -12.22 -7.13
N ALA A 242 -13.10 -12.49 -6.01
CA ALA A 242 -13.30 -11.49 -4.95
C ALA A 242 -11.97 -11.13 -4.24
N SER A 243 -11.17 -12.14 -3.93
CA SER A 243 -9.84 -12.05 -3.31
C SER A 243 -8.89 -11.21 -4.18
N HIS A 244 -8.98 -11.33 -5.50
CA HIS A 244 -8.20 -10.53 -6.44
C HIS A 244 -8.35 -9.03 -6.16
N TYR A 245 -9.57 -8.49 -6.23
CA TYR A 245 -9.83 -7.05 -6.07
C TYR A 245 -9.56 -6.56 -4.64
N LEU A 246 -9.70 -7.42 -3.64
CA LEU A 246 -9.25 -7.08 -2.28
C LEU A 246 -7.73 -6.95 -2.23
N SER A 247 -7.03 -7.89 -2.88
CA SER A 247 -5.57 -7.95 -2.87
C SER A 247 -4.91 -6.80 -3.61
N ASP A 248 -5.50 -6.39 -4.73
CA ASP A 248 -5.08 -5.19 -5.48
C ASP A 248 -4.93 -3.99 -4.55
N THR A 249 -5.96 -3.69 -3.76
CA THR A 249 -5.93 -2.53 -2.87
C THR A 249 -4.90 -2.63 -1.74
N GLY A 250 -4.28 -3.79 -1.54
CA GLY A 250 -3.10 -3.97 -0.72
C GLY A 250 -1.84 -3.34 -1.32
N ASN A 251 -1.81 -3.10 -2.62
CA ASN A 251 -0.74 -2.41 -3.32
C ASN A 251 -0.94 -0.88 -3.22
N PRO A 252 0.03 -0.11 -2.68
CA PRO A 252 -0.06 1.35 -2.60
C PRO A 252 -0.37 2.07 -3.93
N PHE A 253 0.05 1.51 -5.07
CA PHE A 253 -0.24 2.07 -6.40
C PHE A 253 -1.65 1.78 -6.91
N HIS A 254 -2.35 0.82 -6.30
CA HIS A 254 -3.77 0.54 -6.52
C HIS A 254 -4.66 1.31 -5.55
N SER A 255 -4.09 2.01 -4.57
CA SER A 255 -4.82 2.78 -3.57
C SER A 255 -4.55 4.28 -3.58
N ALA A 256 -3.56 4.75 -4.35
CA ALA A 256 -3.25 6.16 -4.52
C ALA A 256 -2.53 6.45 -5.85
N GLY A 257 -2.55 7.71 -6.27
CA GLY A 257 -1.71 8.21 -7.37
C GLY A 257 -2.32 8.17 -8.76
N ALA A 258 -3.45 7.48 -8.97
CA ALA A 258 -4.07 7.33 -10.29
C ALA A 258 -5.20 8.33 -10.59
N VAL A 259 -5.18 9.51 -9.96
CA VAL A 259 -6.25 10.53 -10.05
C VAL A 259 -5.76 11.88 -10.56
N ASP A 260 -6.58 12.57 -11.35
CA ASP A 260 -6.31 13.94 -11.81
C ASP A 260 -6.57 15.01 -10.73
N GLN A 261 -6.26 16.27 -11.04
CA GLN A 261 -6.47 17.43 -10.16
C GLN A 261 -7.92 17.69 -9.72
N ILE A 262 -8.92 17.02 -10.30
CA ILE A 262 -10.32 17.14 -9.87
C ILE A 262 -10.88 15.81 -9.33
N GLY A 263 -10.04 14.79 -9.20
CA GLY A 263 -10.40 13.49 -8.62
C GLY A 263 -11.00 12.50 -9.61
N ASN A 264 -10.72 12.60 -10.91
CA ASN A 264 -11.08 11.52 -11.84
C ASN A 264 -9.96 10.48 -11.92
N PHE A 265 -10.33 9.20 -12.00
CA PHE A 265 -9.38 8.14 -12.35
C PHE A 265 -8.77 8.39 -13.74
N VAL A 266 -7.46 8.21 -13.85
CA VAL A 266 -6.70 8.36 -15.09
C VAL A 266 -5.83 7.12 -15.32
N GLU A 267 -6.18 6.34 -16.33
CA GLU A 267 -5.47 5.11 -16.71
C GLU A 267 -3.96 5.31 -16.96
N ASN A 268 -3.57 6.46 -17.51
CA ASN A 268 -2.14 6.76 -17.74
C ASN A 268 -1.36 7.05 -16.44
N LEU A 269 -2.05 7.48 -15.38
CA LEU A 269 -1.44 7.68 -14.06
C LEU A 269 -1.37 6.37 -13.27
N PHE A 270 -2.31 5.46 -13.54
CA PHE A 270 -2.22 4.08 -13.06
C PHE A 270 -1.04 3.36 -13.71
N ASN A 271 -0.97 3.32 -15.05
CA ASN A 271 0.10 2.63 -15.79
C ASN A 271 1.39 3.46 -15.91
N THR A 272 1.92 3.94 -14.78
CA THR A 272 3.20 4.67 -14.73
C THR A 272 4.36 3.69 -14.57
N ASN A 273 5.57 4.12 -14.96
CA ASN A 273 6.78 3.32 -14.72
C ASN A 273 7.03 3.04 -13.23
N ASN A 274 6.60 3.94 -12.34
CA ASN A 274 6.67 3.72 -10.90
C ASN A 274 5.82 2.52 -10.47
N HIS A 275 4.57 2.47 -10.94
CA HIS A 275 3.67 1.34 -10.71
C HIS A 275 4.30 0.05 -11.23
N ASP A 276 4.71 0.03 -12.51
CA ASP A 276 5.30 -1.15 -13.15
C ASP A 276 6.54 -1.65 -12.40
N LEU A 277 7.45 -0.76 -11.99
CA LEU A 277 8.67 -1.12 -11.27
C LEU A 277 8.36 -1.72 -9.89
N TYR A 278 7.37 -1.16 -9.17
CA TYR A 278 6.99 -1.66 -7.86
C TYR A 278 6.38 -3.06 -7.92
N GLU A 279 5.50 -3.32 -8.88
CA GLU A 279 4.93 -4.67 -9.07
C GLU A 279 5.98 -5.70 -9.47
N ILE A 280 6.93 -5.30 -10.32
CA ILE A 280 8.08 -6.14 -10.68
C ILE A 280 8.93 -6.45 -9.46
N TYR A 281 9.19 -5.45 -8.62
CA TYR A 281 9.90 -5.64 -7.36
C TYR A 281 9.21 -6.67 -6.47
N ILE A 282 7.90 -6.55 -6.24
CA ILE A 282 7.14 -7.51 -5.45
C ILE A 282 7.26 -8.92 -6.04
N SER A 283 7.09 -9.05 -7.37
CA SER A 283 7.20 -10.32 -8.07
C SER A 283 8.59 -10.95 -7.96
N ASP A 284 9.65 -10.19 -8.17
CA ASP A 284 11.03 -10.68 -8.12
C ASP A 284 11.42 -11.10 -6.69
N GLN A 285 10.83 -10.46 -5.67
CA GLN A 285 11.04 -10.76 -4.24
C GLN A 285 9.99 -11.71 -3.66
N TRP A 286 9.09 -12.29 -4.46
CA TRP A 286 7.99 -13.10 -3.96
C TRP A 286 8.49 -14.38 -3.28
N ASP A 287 9.32 -15.16 -3.98
CA ASP A 287 9.95 -16.41 -3.48
C ASP A 287 11.46 -16.26 -3.25
N SER A 288 11.95 -15.02 -3.16
CA SER A 288 13.38 -14.72 -3.08
C SER A 288 13.64 -13.45 -2.27
N GLY A 289 14.89 -13.27 -1.80
CA GLY A 289 15.29 -12.08 -1.05
C GLY A 289 14.43 -11.85 0.21
N TYR A 290 13.53 -10.86 0.16
CA TYR A 290 12.59 -10.60 1.26
C TYR A 290 11.48 -11.65 1.40
N ASP A 291 11.23 -12.45 0.36
CA ASP A 291 10.36 -13.62 0.40
C ASP A 291 8.93 -13.27 0.84
N PHE A 292 8.30 -12.39 0.04
CA PHE A 292 6.97 -11.83 0.30
C PHE A 292 5.86 -12.90 0.31
N GLY A 293 5.97 -13.94 -0.52
CA GLY A 293 5.01 -15.05 -0.56
C GLY A 293 4.90 -15.80 0.76
N ASP A 294 5.98 -15.87 1.54
CA ASP A 294 5.95 -16.50 2.86
C ASP A 294 5.30 -15.63 3.95
N TYR A 295 5.10 -14.32 3.74
CA TYR A 295 4.20 -13.52 4.59
C TYR A 295 2.72 -13.87 4.34
N VAL A 296 2.41 -14.49 3.20
CA VAL A 296 1.07 -14.98 2.85
C VAL A 296 0.92 -16.43 3.32
N SER A 297 1.80 -17.32 2.86
CA SER A 297 1.68 -18.77 3.10
C SER A 297 1.85 -19.19 4.55
N SER A 298 2.54 -18.37 5.35
CA SER A 298 2.79 -18.63 6.77
C SER A 298 1.95 -17.77 7.72
N ASN A 299 1.04 -16.95 7.19
CA ASN A 299 0.09 -16.18 7.97
C ASN A 299 -1.10 -17.07 8.35
N THR A 300 -1.41 -17.11 9.64
CA THR A 300 -2.59 -17.84 10.17
C THR A 300 -3.56 -16.90 10.87
N GLN A 301 -3.41 -15.59 10.64
CA GLN A 301 -4.23 -14.55 11.23
C GLN A 301 -5.26 -14.07 10.22
N ALA A 302 -6.48 -13.82 10.69
CA ALA A 302 -7.55 -13.24 9.91
C ALA A 302 -8.00 -11.93 10.54
N ILE A 303 -8.40 -10.97 9.71
CA ILE A 303 -9.23 -9.84 10.14
C ILE A 303 -10.69 -10.26 9.98
N THR A 304 -11.56 -9.92 10.94
CA THR A 304 -12.99 -10.22 10.78
C THR A 304 -13.59 -9.32 9.69
N VAL A 305 -14.07 -9.93 8.60
CA VAL A 305 -14.81 -9.24 7.55
C VAL A 305 -16.30 -9.43 7.78
N THR A 306 -17.05 -8.33 7.79
CA THR A 306 -18.52 -8.33 7.84
C THR A 306 -19.17 -7.67 6.63
N ASP A 307 -18.35 -6.98 5.83
CA ASP A 307 -18.72 -6.21 4.65
C ASP A 307 -17.49 -6.24 3.71
N PRO A 308 -17.52 -7.03 2.63
CA PRO A 308 -16.43 -7.12 1.68
C PRO A 308 -16.06 -5.77 1.06
N GLU A 309 -17.05 -4.95 0.70
CA GLU A 309 -16.81 -3.62 0.13
C GLU A 309 -15.99 -2.76 1.11
N GLN A 310 -16.36 -2.76 2.39
CA GLN A 310 -15.64 -2.02 3.42
C GLN A 310 -14.23 -2.58 3.66
N ALA A 311 -14.06 -3.91 3.66
CA ALA A 311 -12.75 -4.55 3.82
C ALA A 311 -11.75 -4.12 2.73
N VAL A 312 -12.21 -3.98 1.49
CA VAL A 312 -11.37 -3.45 0.39
C VAL A 312 -10.98 -1.99 0.64
N LYS A 313 -11.94 -1.14 0.98
CA LYS A 313 -11.67 0.30 1.24
C LYS A 313 -10.65 0.51 2.35
N ASP A 314 -10.75 -0.33 3.36
CA ASP A 314 -9.90 -0.29 4.52
C ASP A 314 -8.50 -0.84 4.24
N ASN A 315 -8.38 -1.91 3.44
CA ASN A 315 -7.09 -2.40 2.96
C ASN A 315 -6.39 -1.33 2.09
N ALA A 316 -7.16 -0.61 1.28
CA ALA A 316 -6.67 0.53 0.51
C ALA A 316 -6.19 1.68 1.39
N ASP A 317 -6.96 2.08 2.41
CA ASP A 317 -6.54 3.13 3.35
C ASP A 317 -5.22 2.74 4.04
N PHE A 318 -5.11 1.48 4.48
CA PHE A 318 -3.89 0.94 5.08
C PHE A 318 -2.69 0.95 4.12
N SER A 319 -2.84 0.55 2.86
CA SER A 319 -1.72 0.53 1.92
C SER A 319 -1.33 1.93 1.43
N SER A 320 -2.31 2.83 1.26
CA SER A 320 -2.10 4.17 0.71
C SER A 320 -1.17 5.03 1.57
N GLN A 321 -1.09 4.76 2.89
CA GLN A 321 -0.20 5.48 3.80
C GLN A 321 1.29 5.26 3.47
N TYR A 322 1.63 4.23 2.70
CA TYR A 322 3.02 3.93 2.29
C TYR A 322 3.36 4.45 0.89
N PHE A 323 2.36 4.94 0.14
CA PHE A 323 2.52 5.38 -1.24
C PHE A 323 3.61 6.45 -1.40
N ASP A 324 3.58 7.50 -0.57
CA ASP A 324 4.46 8.66 -0.75
C ASP A 324 5.94 8.29 -0.65
N TYR A 325 6.31 7.48 0.34
CA TYR A 325 7.69 7.03 0.50
C TYR A 325 8.13 6.12 -0.64
N ILE A 326 7.32 5.12 -0.98
CA ILE A 326 7.67 4.15 -2.02
C ILE A 326 7.77 4.84 -3.39
N TRP A 327 6.82 5.73 -3.70
CA TRP A 327 6.84 6.52 -4.93
C TRP A 327 8.09 7.38 -5.02
N ASP A 328 8.46 8.09 -3.95
CA ASP A 328 9.63 8.97 -3.95
C ASP A 328 10.93 8.18 -4.06
N GLU A 329 11.04 7.03 -3.39
CA GLU A 329 12.22 6.17 -3.44
C GLU A 329 12.43 5.54 -4.83
N ILE A 330 11.36 5.03 -5.47
CA ILE A 330 11.45 4.52 -6.85
C ILE A 330 11.80 5.66 -7.81
N GLU A 331 11.21 6.85 -7.66
CA GLU A 331 11.48 7.97 -8.57
C GLU A 331 12.91 8.50 -8.42
N ASN A 332 13.45 8.51 -7.20
CA ASN A 332 14.84 8.91 -6.94
C ASN A 332 15.86 7.87 -7.40
N ASN A 333 15.56 6.59 -7.16
CA ASN A 333 16.51 5.49 -7.26
C ASN A 333 15.93 4.30 -8.07
N PRO A 334 15.47 4.50 -9.31
CA PRO A 334 14.71 3.48 -10.05
C PRO A 334 15.47 2.18 -10.34
N ASP A 335 16.81 2.22 -10.28
CA ASP A 335 17.69 1.05 -10.46
C ASP A 335 18.02 0.31 -9.15
N THR A 336 17.76 0.91 -7.97
CA THR A 336 18.29 0.41 -6.70
C THR A 336 17.33 0.51 -5.51
N PHE A 337 16.12 1.04 -5.71
CA PHE A 337 15.10 1.17 -4.65
C PHE A 337 14.74 -0.18 -4.01
N ASP A 338 14.90 -1.28 -4.76
CA ASP A 338 14.65 -2.65 -4.31
C ASP A 338 15.56 -3.10 -3.16
N SER A 339 16.67 -2.39 -2.94
CA SER A 339 17.59 -2.58 -1.83
C SER A 339 17.27 -1.74 -0.59
N ASP A 340 16.31 -0.81 -0.67
CA ASP A 340 15.90 0.00 0.48
C ASP A 340 15.08 -0.82 1.48
N ILE A 341 15.53 -0.83 2.73
CA ILE A 341 14.91 -1.63 3.79
C ILE A 341 13.53 -1.10 4.21
N TYR A 342 13.25 0.20 4.05
CA TYR A 342 11.93 0.75 4.38
C TYR A 342 10.92 0.40 3.28
N VAL A 343 11.31 0.41 2.00
CA VAL A 343 10.48 -0.13 0.91
C VAL A 343 10.10 -1.57 1.22
N ALA A 344 11.07 -2.40 1.60
CA ALA A 344 10.82 -3.80 1.97
C ALA A 344 9.89 -3.94 3.19
N TYR A 345 10.13 -3.16 4.24
CA TYR A 345 9.31 -3.19 5.45
C TYR A 345 7.87 -2.75 5.17
N TYR A 346 7.66 -1.65 4.45
CA TYR A 346 6.32 -1.16 4.09
C TYR A 346 5.59 -2.14 3.17
N THR A 347 6.29 -2.72 2.20
CA THR A 347 5.73 -3.77 1.33
C THR A 347 5.31 -4.99 2.15
N ALA A 348 6.14 -5.45 3.08
CA ALA A 348 5.81 -6.59 3.95
C ALA A 348 4.58 -6.33 4.83
N GLN A 349 4.41 -5.10 5.32
CA GLN A 349 3.22 -4.72 6.09
C GLN A 349 1.96 -4.77 5.21
N CYS A 350 2.01 -4.24 4.00
CA CYS A 350 0.93 -4.30 3.02
C CYS A 350 0.54 -5.74 2.65
N VAL A 351 1.52 -6.56 2.28
CA VAL A 351 1.31 -7.98 1.92
C VAL A 351 0.67 -8.73 3.09
N ARG A 352 1.18 -8.57 4.31
CA ARG A 352 0.65 -9.27 5.47
C ARG A 352 -0.76 -8.80 5.84
N ASN A 353 -1.05 -7.49 5.80
CA ASN A 353 -2.39 -6.98 6.07
C ASN A 353 -3.40 -7.55 5.06
N THR A 354 -3.01 -7.56 3.79
CA THR A 354 -3.80 -8.11 2.68
C THR A 354 -4.08 -9.60 2.87
N ALA A 355 -3.08 -10.39 3.29
CA ALA A 355 -3.28 -11.80 3.61
C ALA A 355 -4.36 -11.97 4.70
N LYS A 356 -4.28 -11.21 5.80
CA LYS A 356 -5.29 -11.25 6.87
C LYS A 356 -6.70 -10.88 6.38
N CYS A 357 -6.81 -9.90 5.50
CA CYS A 357 -8.08 -9.50 4.91
C CYS A 357 -8.65 -10.61 4.02
N ASN A 358 -7.83 -11.31 3.22
CA ASN A 358 -8.28 -12.43 2.40
C ASN A 358 -8.72 -13.64 3.21
N HIS A 359 -8.03 -13.98 4.31
CA HIS A 359 -8.53 -14.98 5.27
C HIS A 359 -9.89 -14.56 5.84
N GLY A 360 -10.04 -13.29 6.21
CA GLY A 360 -11.30 -12.74 6.68
C GLY A 360 -12.43 -12.81 5.66
N LEU A 361 -12.12 -12.52 4.40
CA LEU A 361 -13.07 -12.59 3.29
C LEU A 361 -13.51 -14.04 3.04
N TYR A 362 -12.58 -14.99 3.10
CA TYR A 362 -12.89 -16.42 3.00
C TYR A 362 -13.84 -16.86 4.11
N ASP A 363 -13.54 -16.51 5.36
CA ASP A 363 -14.38 -16.79 6.53
C ASP A 363 -15.78 -16.13 6.45
N TYR A 364 -15.89 -14.99 5.77
CA TYR A 364 -17.17 -14.33 5.53
C TYR A 364 -18.04 -15.07 4.51
N ILE A 365 -17.42 -15.68 3.50
CA ILE A 365 -18.11 -16.35 2.39
C ILE A 365 -18.56 -17.77 2.79
N MET A 366 -17.68 -18.52 3.46
CA MET A 366 -17.83 -19.97 3.73
C MET A 366 -18.55 -20.26 5.04
#